data_AF-A0A961T9U0-F1
#
_entry.id   AF-A0A961T9U0-F1
#
_cell.length_a   1.000
_cell.length_b   1.000
_cell.length_c   1.000
_cell.angle_alpha   90.00
_cell.angle_beta   90.00
_cell.angle_gamma   90.00
#
_symmetry.space_group_name_H-M   'P 1'
#
loop_
_entity.id
_entity.type
_entity.pdbx_description
1 polymer ?
#
loop_
_entity_poly.entity_id
_entity_poly.type
_entity_poly.pdbx_seq_one_letter_code
_entity_poly.pdbx_strand_id
1 'polypeptide(L)'
;MSKFIDLTGQRFGKLTVIEQSGKTKHGATLWRLTCDCGGETTAHTGELRAGRRKACKCGLSQPKHGMRNTRLYRVWTAMKVRCTSEKHPRYHRYGGRGISVCESWQEFEPFAEWALANGYRDDLQIDRINNDGSYEPDNCRFVTAAENMANRSCSKPSQLVH
;
A
#
# COMPACT_ATOMS: atom_id res chain seq x y z
N MET A 1 -27.24 36.62 -20.21
CA MET A 1 -25.87 36.93 -19.71
C MET A 1 -25.74 36.33 -18.31
N SER A 2 -24.82 35.38 -18.09
CA SER A 2 -24.63 34.79 -16.76
C SER A 2 -23.98 35.83 -15.84
N LYS A 3 -24.63 36.13 -14.72
CA LYS A 3 -24.11 37.04 -13.68
C LYS A 3 -22.76 36.51 -13.21
N PHE A 4 -21.74 37.38 -13.21
CA PHE A 4 -20.45 37.06 -12.59
C PHE A 4 -20.68 36.82 -11.09
N ILE A 5 -20.21 35.68 -10.60
CA ILE A 5 -20.32 35.31 -9.18
C ILE A 5 -18.90 35.36 -8.63
N ASP A 6 -18.64 36.33 -7.76
CA ASP A 6 -17.41 36.38 -6.99
C ASP A 6 -17.52 35.40 -5.81
N LEU A 7 -16.56 34.48 -5.72
CA LEU A 7 -16.47 33.49 -4.66
C LEU A 7 -15.33 33.80 -3.67
N THR A 8 -14.62 34.92 -3.83
CA THR A 8 -13.50 35.30 -2.96
C THR A 8 -13.90 35.31 -1.48
N GLY A 9 -13.10 34.68 -0.63
CA GLY A 9 -13.36 34.52 0.80
C GLY A 9 -14.42 33.47 1.16
N GLN A 10 -15.15 32.91 0.19
CA GLN A 10 -16.13 31.85 0.48
C GLN A 10 -15.44 30.54 0.83
N ARG A 11 -16.10 29.78 1.71
CA ARG A 11 -15.61 28.51 2.23
C ARG A 11 -16.42 27.33 1.70
N PHE A 12 -15.72 26.31 1.23
CA PHE A 12 -16.26 25.06 0.69
C PHE A 12 -15.60 23.87 1.40
N GLY A 13 -16.25 23.37 2.45
CA GLY A 13 -15.66 22.34 3.32
C GLY A 13 -14.43 22.87 4.06
N LYS A 14 -13.26 22.27 3.82
CA LYS A 14 -11.95 22.68 4.34
C LYS A 14 -11.24 23.71 3.45
N LEU A 15 -11.84 24.12 2.33
CA LEU A 15 -11.25 25.03 1.37
C LEU A 15 -11.80 26.44 1.52
N THR A 16 -10.94 27.44 1.43
CA THR A 16 -11.31 28.86 1.38
C THR A 16 -10.79 29.45 0.07
N VAL A 17 -11.65 30.14 -0.68
CA VAL A 17 -11.29 30.78 -1.95
C VAL A 17 -10.40 32.00 -1.67
N ILE A 18 -9.24 32.02 -2.31
CA ILE A 18 -8.27 33.12 -2.23
C ILE A 18 -8.54 34.16 -3.30
N GLU A 19 -8.57 33.73 -4.58
CA GLU A 19 -8.70 34.63 -5.72
C GLU A 19 -9.10 33.88 -6.99
N GLN A 20 -9.42 34.64 -8.04
CA GLN A 20 -9.65 34.10 -9.38
C GLN A 20 -8.31 33.76 -10.06
N SER A 21 -8.18 32.53 -10.54
CA SER A 21 -6.96 31.99 -11.17
C SER A 21 -7.07 31.82 -12.69
N GLY A 22 -8.18 32.24 -13.30
CA GLY A 22 -8.38 32.20 -14.75
C GLY A 22 -9.73 31.62 -15.17
N LYS A 23 -9.77 30.95 -16.32
CA LYS A 23 -10.96 30.28 -16.87
C LYS A 23 -10.58 28.90 -17.44
N THR A 24 -11.51 27.95 -17.38
CA THR A 24 -11.35 26.65 -18.05
C THR A 24 -11.50 26.78 -19.57
N LYS A 25 -11.17 25.72 -20.31
CA LYS A 25 -11.42 25.61 -21.76
C LYS A 25 -12.88 25.83 -22.18
N HIS A 26 -13.81 25.64 -21.25
CA HIS A 26 -15.25 25.85 -21.45
C HIS A 26 -15.75 27.18 -20.86
N GLY A 27 -14.82 28.10 -20.51
CA GLY A 27 -15.15 29.45 -20.03
C GLY A 27 -15.55 29.54 -18.56
N ALA A 28 -15.54 28.45 -17.80
CA ALA A 28 -15.89 28.48 -16.38
C ALA A 28 -14.77 29.14 -15.56
N THR A 29 -15.12 30.05 -14.65
CA THR A 29 -14.14 30.72 -13.78
C THR A 29 -13.41 29.72 -12.88
N LEU A 30 -12.08 29.77 -12.89
CA LEU A 30 -11.20 29.02 -12.01
C LEU A 30 -10.83 29.87 -10.80
N TRP A 31 -10.81 29.23 -9.64
CA TRP A 31 -10.50 29.84 -8.36
C TRP A 31 -9.30 29.13 -7.74
N ARG A 32 -8.38 29.90 -7.16
CA ARG A 32 -7.32 29.41 -6.28
C ARG A 32 -7.87 29.35 -4.86
N LEU A 33 -7.66 28.22 -4.18
CA LEU A 33 -8.16 27.97 -2.83
C LEU A 33 -7.03 27.50 -1.92
N THR A 34 -7.05 27.96 -0.68
CA THR A 34 -6.25 27.40 0.41
C THR A 34 -7.10 26.40 1.18
N CYS A 35 -6.47 25.40 1.77
CA CYS A 35 -7.12 24.45 2.65
C CYS A 35 -6.66 24.65 4.09
N ASP A 36 -7.48 24.25 5.06
CA ASP A 36 -7.08 24.23 6.48
C ASP A 36 -5.79 23.42 6.73
N CYS A 37 -5.45 22.53 5.80
CA CYS A 37 -4.20 21.75 5.80
C CYS A 37 -2.95 22.57 5.46
N GLY A 38 -3.10 23.85 5.08
CA GLY A 38 -2.05 24.70 4.51
C GLY A 38 -1.77 24.47 3.01
N GLY A 39 -2.36 23.42 2.42
CA GLY A 39 -2.18 23.09 1.00
C GLY A 39 -3.10 23.90 0.07
N GLU A 40 -2.58 24.27 -1.09
CA GLU A 40 -3.33 25.00 -2.12
C GLU A 40 -3.95 24.06 -3.17
N THR A 41 -5.01 24.55 -3.83
CA THR A 41 -5.61 23.86 -4.97
C THR A 41 -6.36 24.82 -5.88
N THR A 42 -6.66 24.41 -7.10
CA THR A 42 -7.61 25.09 -7.98
C THR A 42 -8.90 24.29 -8.18
N ALA A 43 -10.02 24.98 -8.35
CA ALA A 43 -11.31 24.41 -8.71
C ALA A 43 -12.16 25.46 -9.43
N HIS A 44 -13.11 25.04 -10.26
CA HIS A 44 -13.98 25.96 -11.00
C HIS A 44 -15.33 26.16 -10.30
N THR A 45 -16.02 27.27 -10.59
CA THR A 45 -17.29 27.68 -9.93
C THR A 45 -18.32 26.55 -9.83
N GLY A 46 -18.50 25.76 -10.90
CA GLY A 46 -19.45 24.65 -10.92
C GLY A 46 -19.11 23.53 -9.93
N GLU A 47 -17.83 23.20 -9.79
CA GLU A 47 -17.33 22.17 -8.87
C GLU A 47 -17.52 22.57 -7.40
N LEU A 48 -17.28 23.85 -7.09
CA LEU A 48 -17.43 24.42 -5.75
C LEU A 48 -18.91 24.45 -5.35
N ARG A 49 -19.78 24.99 -6.21
CA ARG A 49 -21.22 25.08 -5.93
C ARG A 49 -21.91 23.72 -5.88
N ALA A 50 -21.47 22.75 -6.67
CA ALA A 50 -21.96 21.37 -6.60
C ALA A 50 -21.39 20.60 -5.39
N GLY A 51 -20.47 21.19 -4.61
CA GLY A 51 -19.84 20.53 -3.48
C GLY A 51 -18.94 19.34 -3.86
N ARG A 52 -18.49 19.25 -5.11
CA ARG A 52 -17.59 18.18 -5.58
C ARG A 52 -16.16 18.38 -5.07
N ARG A 53 -15.83 19.61 -4.67
CA ARG A 53 -14.55 19.96 -4.07
C ARG A 53 -14.71 20.51 -2.65
N LYS A 54 -14.21 19.77 -1.66
CA LYS A 54 -14.34 20.11 -0.22
C LYS A 54 -13.03 20.09 0.56
N ALA A 55 -11.90 19.67 -0.02
CA ALA A 55 -10.60 19.61 0.66
C ALA A 55 -9.42 19.65 -0.33
N CYS A 56 -8.22 20.00 0.15
CA CYS A 56 -6.95 19.79 -0.57
C CYS A 56 -6.71 18.28 -0.76
N LYS A 57 -5.86 17.91 -1.73
CA LYS A 57 -5.47 16.50 -1.92
C LYS A 57 -4.69 15.91 -0.74
N CYS A 58 -4.29 16.71 0.26
CA CYS A 58 -3.54 16.21 1.42
C CYS A 58 -4.34 15.18 2.25
N GLY A 59 -5.67 15.22 2.19
CA GLY A 59 -6.55 14.30 2.92
C GLY A 59 -6.96 13.08 2.10
N LEU A 60 -6.58 13.02 0.82
CA LEU A 60 -6.58 11.74 0.11
C LEU A 60 -5.39 11.00 0.69
N SER A 61 -5.65 9.90 1.41
CA SER A 61 -4.64 8.90 1.76
C SER A 61 -3.65 8.85 0.60
N GLN A 62 -2.41 9.28 0.82
CA GLN A 62 -1.32 8.84 -0.03
C GLN A 62 -1.51 7.33 -0.15
N PRO A 63 -1.37 6.72 -1.34
CA PRO A 63 -1.37 5.27 -1.40
C PRO A 63 -0.33 4.82 -0.38
N LYS A 64 -0.80 4.21 0.73
CA LYS A 64 0.05 3.45 1.65
C LYS A 64 0.81 2.54 0.70
N HIS A 65 2.11 2.78 0.55
CA HIS A 65 2.97 2.22 -0.49
C HIS A 65 2.40 2.28 -1.94
N GLY A 66 3.05 3.01 -2.87
CA GLY A 66 2.77 2.96 -4.32
C GLY A 66 2.94 1.56 -4.98
N MET A 67 3.08 0.51 -4.17
CA MET A 67 3.48 -0.84 -4.53
C MET A 67 2.34 -1.86 -4.56
N ARG A 68 1.07 -1.47 -4.36
CA ARG A 68 -0.08 -2.40 -4.34
C ARG A 68 -0.17 -3.32 -5.56
N ASN A 69 0.30 -2.86 -6.72
CA ASN A 69 0.26 -3.63 -7.97
C ASN A 69 1.55 -4.40 -8.28
N THR A 70 2.54 -4.38 -7.37
CA THR A 70 3.85 -5.03 -7.55
C THR A 70 3.79 -6.53 -7.25
N ARG A 71 4.81 -7.25 -7.73
CA ARG A 71 5.00 -8.65 -7.37
C ARG A 71 5.25 -8.82 -5.87
N LEU A 72 6.04 -7.95 -5.25
CA LEU A 72 6.34 -8.02 -3.81
C LEU A 72 5.06 -7.95 -2.96
N TYR A 73 4.13 -7.07 -3.32
CA TYR A 73 2.83 -6.97 -2.65
C TYR A 73 1.98 -8.25 -2.80
N ARG A 74 2.03 -8.89 -3.97
CA ARG A 74 1.36 -10.19 -4.19
C ARG A 74 1.99 -11.30 -3.36
N VAL A 75 3.32 -11.33 -3.23
CA VAL A 75 4.04 -12.29 -2.37
C VAL A 75 3.61 -12.13 -0.91
N TRP A 76 3.61 -10.90 -0.40
CA TRP A 76 3.16 -10.58 0.96
C TRP A 76 1.70 -11.00 1.20
N THR A 77 0.80 -10.65 0.28
CA THR A 77 -0.62 -11.02 0.39
C THR A 77 -0.79 -12.55 0.40
N ALA A 78 -0.10 -13.25 -0.50
CA ALA A 78 -0.14 -14.72 -0.58
C ALA A 78 0.49 -15.39 0.65
N MET A 79 1.52 -14.79 1.24
CA MET A 79 2.11 -15.21 2.52
C MET A 79 1.06 -15.14 3.64
N LYS A 80 0.39 -13.99 3.82
CA LYS A 80 -0.64 -13.81 4.86
C LYS A 80 -1.82 -14.77 4.68
N VAL A 81 -2.38 -14.86 3.47
CA VAL A 81 -3.56 -15.71 3.19
C VAL A 81 -3.27 -17.19 3.46
N ARG A 82 -2.06 -17.68 3.17
CA ARG A 82 -1.68 -19.07 3.49
C ARG A 82 -1.74 -19.36 5.00
N CYS A 83 -1.44 -18.36 5.84
CA CYS A 83 -1.41 -18.49 7.29
C CYS A 83 -2.76 -18.23 7.97
N THR A 84 -3.65 -17.42 7.39
CA THR A 84 -4.88 -16.97 8.08
C THR A 84 -6.18 -17.51 7.51
N SER A 85 -6.19 -17.95 6.25
CA SER A 85 -7.43 -18.37 5.59
C SER A 85 -7.58 -19.89 5.61
N GLU A 86 -8.44 -20.41 6.48
CA GLU A 86 -8.78 -21.86 6.54
C GLU A 86 -9.30 -22.42 5.21
N LYS A 87 -9.97 -21.59 4.41
CA LYS A 87 -10.46 -21.94 3.07
C LYS A 87 -9.36 -22.05 2.01
N HIS A 88 -8.13 -21.63 2.33
CA HIS A 88 -7.05 -21.68 1.36
C HIS A 88 -6.62 -23.14 1.13
N PRO A 89 -6.48 -23.63 -0.12
CA PRO A 89 -6.21 -25.05 -0.39
C PRO A 89 -4.96 -25.62 0.31
N ARG A 90 -4.00 -24.75 0.63
CA ARG A 90 -2.76 -25.12 1.33
C ARG A 90 -2.76 -24.79 2.82
N TYR A 91 -3.85 -24.31 3.41
CA TYR A 91 -3.89 -23.87 4.81
C TYR A 91 -3.35 -24.92 5.79
N HIS A 92 -3.71 -26.19 5.59
CA HIS A 92 -3.23 -27.33 6.39
C HIS A 92 -1.69 -27.47 6.44
N ARG A 93 -0.94 -26.87 5.50
CA ARG A 93 0.54 -26.86 5.47
C ARG A 93 1.16 -25.61 6.09
N TYR A 94 0.35 -24.63 6.46
CA TYR A 94 0.77 -23.32 6.96
C TYR A 94 0.00 -23.01 8.24
N GLY A 95 -1.06 -22.21 8.18
CA GLY A 95 -1.84 -21.82 9.37
C GLY A 95 -2.36 -23.02 10.17
N GLY A 96 -2.76 -24.10 9.48
CA GLY A 96 -3.18 -25.35 10.14
C GLY A 96 -2.06 -26.07 10.91
N ARG A 97 -0.80 -25.68 10.73
CA ARG A 97 0.37 -26.16 11.51
C ARG A 97 0.78 -25.18 12.62
N GLY A 98 0.07 -24.06 12.80
CA GLY A 98 0.46 -22.98 13.71
C GLY A 98 1.46 -21.99 13.11
N ILE A 99 1.79 -22.09 11.81
CA ILE A 99 2.71 -21.15 11.17
C ILE A 99 2.00 -19.82 10.92
N SER A 100 2.57 -18.75 11.46
CA SER A 100 2.05 -17.39 11.36
C SER A 100 3.02 -16.45 10.61
N VAL A 101 2.60 -15.19 10.49
CA VAL A 101 3.44 -14.08 10.03
C VAL A 101 3.67 -13.19 11.25
N CYS A 102 4.92 -12.78 11.49
CA CYS A 102 5.24 -11.93 12.64
C CYS A 102 4.44 -10.61 12.63
N GLU A 103 4.31 -9.99 13.80
CA GLU A 103 3.45 -8.82 14.00
C GLU A 103 3.81 -7.65 13.07
N SER A 104 5.10 -7.35 12.90
CA SER A 104 5.56 -6.26 12.04
C SER A 104 5.22 -6.48 10.57
N TRP A 105 5.17 -7.73 10.11
CA TRP A 105 4.81 -8.08 8.73
C TRP A 105 3.30 -8.24 8.52
N GLN A 106 2.48 -7.93 9.53
CA GLN A 106 1.04 -7.75 9.33
C GLN A 106 0.74 -6.51 8.49
N GLU A 107 1.65 -5.53 8.45
CA GLU A 107 1.63 -4.41 7.52
C GLU A 107 2.63 -4.66 6.37
N PHE A 108 2.41 -4.02 5.22
CA PHE A 108 3.25 -4.26 4.04
C PHE A 108 4.60 -3.55 4.14
N GLU A 109 4.64 -2.32 4.66
CA GLU A 109 5.85 -1.49 4.69
C GLU A 109 7.03 -2.16 5.40
N PRO A 110 6.89 -2.71 6.62
CA PRO A 110 8.02 -3.35 7.30
C PRO A 110 8.51 -4.61 6.57
N PHE A 111 7.59 -5.34 5.94
CA PHE A 111 7.95 -6.48 5.09
C PHE A 111 8.71 -6.04 3.83
N ALA A 112 8.26 -4.97 3.18
CA ALA A 112 8.86 -4.46 1.95
C ALA A 112 10.26 -3.90 2.20
N GLU A 113 10.44 -3.15 3.28
CA GLU A 113 11.75 -2.64 3.72
C GLU A 113 12.73 -3.79 3.97
N TRP A 114 12.31 -4.79 4.76
CA TRP A 114 13.13 -5.97 5.00
C TRP A 114 13.46 -6.70 3.69
N ALA A 115 12.48 -6.86 2.79
CA ALA A 115 12.68 -7.60 1.55
C ALA A 115 13.71 -6.92 0.64
N LEU A 116 13.61 -5.60 0.47
CA LEU A 116 14.56 -4.82 -0.32
C LEU A 116 15.97 -4.84 0.30
N ALA A 117 16.06 -4.74 1.63
CA ALA A 117 17.33 -4.84 2.35
C ALA A 117 17.97 -6.23 2.27
N ASN A 118 17.17 -7.29 2.08
CA ASN A 118 17.60 -8.69 2.02
C ASN A 118 17.62 -9.26 0.60
N GLY A 119 17.86 -8.42 -0.40
CA GLY A 119 18.18 -8.86 -1.75
C GLY A 119 17.00 -9.32 -2.59
N TYR A 120 15.78 -8.89 -2.27
CA TYR A 120 14.60 -9.16 -3.09
C TYR A 120 14.83 -8.77 -4.56
N ARG A 121 14.39 -9.67 -5.46
CA ARG A 121 14.25 -9.42 -6.88
C ARG A 121 13.00 -10.14 -7.39
N ASP A 122 12.44 -9.65 -8.50
CA ASP A 122 11.19 -10.16 -9.05
C ASP A 122 11.27 -11.63 -9.54
N ASP A 123 12.48 -12.17 -9.75
CA ASP A 123 12.70 -13.57 -10.11
C ASP A 123 12.76 -14.52 -8.90
N LEU A 124 12.87 -13.99 -7.68
CA LEU A 124 13.04 -14.78 -6.46
C LEU A 124 11.71 -15.20 -5.82
N GLN A 125 11.82 -16.16 -4.91
CA GLN A 125 10.75 -16.72 -4.09
C GLN A 125 11.08 -16.56 -2.62
N ILE A 126 10.10 -16.18 -1.81
CA ILE A 126 10.23 -16.22 -0.36
C ILE A 126 10.25 -17.68 0.11
N ASP A 127 11.28 -18.04 0.86
CA ASP A 127 11.52 -19.34 1.46
C ASP A 127 11.71 -19.19 2.96
N ARG A 128 11.37 -20.24 3.71
CA ARG A 128 11.63 -20.29 5.16
C ARG A 128 12.80 -21.21 5.42
N ILE A 129 13.78 -20.74 6.19
CA ILE A 129 15.00 -21.50 6.52
C ILE A 129 14.62 -22.74 7.34
N ASN A 130 13.85 -22.54 8.41
CA ASN A 130 13.11 -23.58 9.11
C ASN A 130 11.67 -23.63 8.58
N ASN A 131 11.34 -24.70 7.87
CA ASN A 131 10.03 -24.88 7.25
C ASN A 131 8.87 -24.97 8.27
N ASP A 132 9.18 -25.27 9.52
CA ASP A 132 8.21 -25.39 10.61
C ASP A 132 8.10 -24.11 11.43
N GLY A 133 9.00 -23.15 11.19
CA GLY A 133 8.94 -21.81 11.78
C GLY A 133 8.04 -20.84 11.02
N SER A 134 7.80 -19.67 11.64
CA SER A 134 6.94 -18.61 11.12
C SER A 134 7.62 -17.76 10.05
N TYR A 135 6.84 -16.90 9.37
CA TYR A 135 7.42 -15.86 8.51
C TYR A 135 7.89 -14.70 9.37
N GLU A 136 9.21 -14.57 9.50
CA GLU A 136 9.89 -13.53 10.27
C GLU A 136 11.28 -13.27 9.69
N PRO A 137 11.90 -12.11 9.97
CA PRO A 137 13.19 -11.73 9.40
C PRO A 137 14.28 -12.81 9.49
N ASP A 138 14.37 -13.48 10.63
CA ASP A 138 15.43 -14.45 10.91
C ASP A 138 15.15 -15.84 10.31
N ASN A 139 13.89 -16.13 9.98
CA ASN A 139 13.48 -17.40 9.40
C ASN A 139 13.18 -17.31 7.90
N CYS A 140 13.30 -16.14 7.27
CA CYS A 140 12.97 -15.95 5.86
C CYS A 140 14.18 -15.57 5.01
N ARG A 141 14.16 -15.98 3.76
CA ARG A 141 15.14 -15.62 2.73
C ARG A 141 14.50 -15.59 1.36
N PHE A 142 15.15 -14.89 0.42
CA PHE A 142 14.80 -14.97 -0.99
C PHE A 142 15.72 -15.94 -1.71
N VAL A 143 15.12 -16.90 -2.41
CA VAL A 143 15.84 -17.94 -3.14
C VAL A 143 15.29 -18.05 -4.55
N THR A 144 16.10 -18.58 -5.46
CA THR A 144 15.65 -18.97 -6.79
C THR A 144 14.70 -20.16 -6.70
N ALA A 145 13.93 -20.40 -7.77
CA ALA A 145 13.04 -21.56 -7.84
C ALA A 145 13.81 -22.89 -7.75
N ALA A 146 15.02 -22.95 -8.32
CA ALA A 146 15.89 -24.13 -8.27
C ALA A 146 16.36 -24.42 -6.84
N GLU A 147 16.80 -23.38 -6.11
CA GLU A 147 17.20 -23.51 -4.70
C GLU A 147 16.02 -23.93 -3.82
N ASN A 148 14.84 -23.32 -3.99
CA ASN A 148 13.64 -23.71 -3.23
C ASN A 148 13.30 -25.19 -3.43
N MET A 149 13.42 -25.69 -4.66
CA MET A 149 13.17 -27.10 -4.95
C MET A 149 14.20 -28.02 -4.27
N ALA A 150 15.49 -27.68 -4.32
CA ALA A 150 16.55 -28.44 -3.66
C ALA A 150 16.39 -28.45 -2.12
N ASN A 151 15.92 -27.35 -1.53
CA ASN A 151 15.67 -27.25 -0.09
C ASN A 151 14.51 -28.14 0.37
N ARG A 152 13.53 -28.42 -0.51
CA ARG A 152 12.43 -29.35 -0.21
C ARG A 152 12.84 -30.82 -0.24
N SER A 153 13.86 -31.18 -1.01
CA SER A 153 14.36 -32.57 -1.08
C SER A 153 15.30 -32.92 0.07
N CYS A 154 15.95 -31.93 0.69
CA CYS A 154 16.81 -32.14 1.85
C CYS A 154 16.07 -31.79 3.13
N SER A 155 15.22 -32.69 3.61
CA SER A 155 14.83 -32.73 5.03
C SER A 155 16.08 -33.00 5.86
N LYS A 156 16.90 -31.99 6.17
CA LYS A 156 18.06 -32.21 7.04
C LYS A 156 17.55 -32.65 8.41
N PRO A 157 18.09 -33.73 8.99
CA PRO A 157 17.72 -34.13 10.34
C PRO A 157 18.13 -33.03 11.32
N SER A 158 17.29 -32.82 12.34
CA SER A 158 17.58 -32.04 13.54
C SER A 158 19.05 -32.17 13.92
N GLN A 159 19.76 -31.04 14.05
CA GLN A 159 21.10 -31.05 14.61
C GLN A 159 21.02 -31.67 16.02
N LEU A 160 21.66 -32.82 16.19
CA LEU A 160 22.04 -33.34 17.49
C LEU A 160 23.05 -32.34 18.07
N VAL A 161 22.62 -31.62 19.09
CA VAL A 161 23.51 -30.86 19.97
C VAL A 161 24.24 -31.88 20.85
N HIS A 162 25.56 -31.85 20.79
CA HIS A 162 26.47 -32.57 21.68
C HIS A 162 26.42 -32.00 23.09
#